data_AF-A0A2D1U1K1-F1
#
_entry.id   AF-A0A2D1U1K1-F1
#
_cell.length_a   1.000
_cell.length_b   1.000
_cell.length_c   1.000
_cell.angle_alpha   90.00
_cell.angle_beta   90.00
_cell.angle_gamma   90.00
#
_symmetry.space_group_name_H-M   'P 1'
#
loop_
_entity.id
_entity.type
_entity.pdbx_description
1 polymer ?
#
loop_
_entity_poly.entity_id
_entity_poly.type
_entity_poly.pdbx_seq_one_letter_code
_entity_poly.pdbx_strand_id
1 'polypeptide(L)' 'MEASEDIKFTVMLHNNEQEKIKVEVKHAETTDGIPYYVCNVDGKESQIRKDEKWEQIWGSLTHKQVDELGLAISEHLGEL' A
#
# COMPACT_ATOMS: atom_id res chain seq x y z
N MET A 1 11.76 -14.74 19.80
CA MET A 1 11.96 -13.96 18.57
C MET A 1 10.57 -13.55 18.16
N GLU A 2 10.23 -12.30 18.45
CA GLU A 2 8.91 -11.73 18.23
C GLU A 2 8.41 -12.04 16.81
N ALA A 3 7.16 -12.50 16.73
CA ALA A 3 6.45 -12.56 15.46
C ALA A 3 6.46 -11.14 14.91
N SER A 4 7.18 -10.94 13.80
CA SER A 4 7.09 -9.73 13.00
C SER A 4 5.61 -9.48 12.74
N GLU A 5 5.03 -8.50 13.44
CA GLU A 5 3.62 -8.17 13.32
C GLU A 5 3.35 -7.84 11.85
N ASP A 6 2.64 -8.72 11.15
CA ASP A 6 2.09 -8.44 9.84
C ASP A 6 1.13 -7.24 10.00
N ILE A 7 1.64 -6.01 9.82
CA ILE A 7 0.85 -4.80 9.97
C ILE A 7 -0.16 -4.77 8.82
N LYS A 8 -1.39 -5.17 9.11
CA LYS A 8 -2.54 -5.11 8.20
C LYS A 8 -3.48 -3.99 8.64
N PHE A 9 -3.69 -3.04 7.75
CA PHE A 9 -4.59 -1.91 7.99
C PHE A 9 -5.41 -1.63 6.73
N THR A 10 -6.37 -0.73 6.84
CA THR A 10 -7.24 -0.37 5.72
C THR A 10 -7.17 1.13 5.51
N VAL A 11 -6.87 1.54 4.29
CA VAL A 11 -6.85 2.95 3.90
C VAL A 11 -8.02 3.27 2.97
N MET A 12 -8.38 4.55 2.89
CA MET A 12 -9.39 5.03 1.94
C MET A 12 -8.68 5.59 0.71
N LEU A 13 -8.96 5.02 -0.46
CA LEU A 13 -8.44 5.49 -1.75
C LEU A 13 -9.58 6.15 -2.54
N HIS A 14 -9.32 7.27 -3.20
CA HIS A 14 -10.26 7.80 -4.18
C HIS A 14 -10.12 7.07 -5.51
N ASN A 15 -11.19 6.46 -5.98
CA ASN A 15 -11.23 5.96 -7.35
C ASN A 15 -11.54 7.11 -8.33
N ASN A 16 -11.45 6.84 -9.64
CA ASN A 16 -11.71 7.81 -10.71
C ASN A 16 -13.08 8.53 -10.59
N GLU A 17 -14.06 7.93 -9.92
CA GLU A 17 -15.40 8.48 -9.69
C GLU A 17 -15.53 9.32 -8.40
N GLN A 18 -14.40 9.64 -7.73
CA GLN A 18 -14.33 10.33 -6.42
C GLN A 18 -14.94 9.54 -5.26
N GLU A 19 -15.33 8.29 -5.50
CA GLU A 19 -15.77 7.38 -4.45
C GLU A 19 -14.58 6.88 -3.63
N LYS A 20 -14.72 6.94 -2.31
CA LYS A 20 -13.74 6.40 -1.36
C LYS A 20 -13.93 4.90 -1.24
N ILE A 21 -13.00 4.14 -1.81
CA ILE A 21 -12.97 2.69 -1.66
C ILE A 21 -12.03 2.30 -0.53
N LYS A 22 -12.38 1.22 0.17
CA LYS A 22 -11.53 0.64 1.21
C LYS A 22 -10.47 -0.23 0.54
N VAL A 23 -9.22 0.06 0.82
CA VAL A 23 -8.08 -0.71 0.33
C VAL A 23 -7.42 -1.37 1.53
N GLU A 24 -7.39 -2.70 1.52
CA GLU A 24 -6.68 -3.45 2.54
C GLU A 24 -5.19 -3.42 2.20
N VAL A 25 -4.39 -2.84 3.09
CA VAL A 25 -2.96 -2.76 2.95
C VAL A 25 -2.32 -3.70 3.95
N LYS A 26 -1.41 -4.55 3.46
CA LYS A 26 -0.60 -5.43 4.28
C LYS A 26 0.87 -5.07 4.09
N HIS A 27 1.54 -4.67 5.15
CA HIS A 27 2.99 -4.55 5.16
C HIS A 27 3.62 -5.95 5.13
N ALA A 28 4.59 -6.12 4.25
CA ALA A 28 5.33 -7.36 4.09
C ALA A 28 6.80 -7.05 3.77
N GLU A 29 7.69 -7.98 4.10
CA GLU A 29 9.11 -7.85 3.84
C GLU A 29 9.56 -9.02 2.97
N THR A 30 10.40 -8.76 1.97
CA THR A 30 11.03 -9.86 1.22
C THR A 30 12.04 -10.57 2.10
N THR A 31 12.42 -11.79 1.76
CA THR A 31 13.49 -12.53 2.48
C THR A 31 14.84 -11.79 2.45
N ASP A 32 14.99 -10.82 1.55
CA ASP A 32 16.17 -9.96 1.41
C ASP A 32 16.13 -8.73 2.35
N GLY A 33 15.04 -8.55 3.10
CA GLY A 33 14.86 -7.41 4.02
C GLY A 33 14.27 -6.17 3.35
N ILE A 34 13.61 -6.31 2.20
CA ILE A 34 13.04 -5.17 1.48
C ILE A 34 11.55 -5.05 1.82
N PRO A 35 11.10 -3.95 2.44
CA PRO A 35 9.70 -3.73 2.76
C PRO A 35 8.88 -3.40 1.51
N TYR A 36 7.69 -3.98 1.42
CA TYR A 36 6.68 -3.71 0.41
C TYR A 36 5.28 -3.79 1.02
N TYR A 37 4.31 -3.27 0.28
CA TYR A 37 2.93 -3.15 0.73
C TYR A 37 2.01 -3.81 -0.27
N VAL A 38 1.25 -4.80 0.19
CA VAL A 38 0.24 -5.48 -0.60
C VAL A 38 -1.09 -4.77 -0.39
N CYS A 39 -1.60 -4.14 -1.43
CA CYS A 39 -2.85 -3.40 -1.47
C CYS A 39 -3.91 -4.21 -2.21
N ASN A 40 -4.99 -4.61 -1.54
CA ASN A 40 -6.16 -5.20 -2.17
C ASN A 40 -7.19 -4.12 -2.47
N VAL A 41 -7.37 -3.82 -3.75
CA VAL A 41 -8.29 -2.78 -4.25
C VAL A 41 -9.41 -3.47 -5.01
N ASP A 42 -10.62 -3.49 -4.45
CA ASP A 42 -11.80 -4.08 -5.12
C ASP A 42 -11.58 -5.54 -5.56
N GLY A 43 -10.91 -6.35 -4.73
CA GLY A 43 -10.57 -7.74 -5.04
C GLY A 43 -9.35 -7.90 -5.97
N LYS A 44 -8.73 -6.81 -6.43
CA LYS A 44 -7.48 -6.83 -7.19
C LYS A 44 -6.31 -6.58 -6.26
N GLU A 45 -5.46 -7.59 -6.12
CA GLU A 45 -4.21 -7.45 -5.40
C GLU A 45 -3.18 -6.68 -6.24
N SER A 46 -2.62 -5.65 -5.65
CA SER A 46 -1.52 -4.86 -6.20
C SER A 46 -0.45 -4.73 -5.13
N GLN A 47 0.80 -4.59 -5.54
CA GLN A 47 1.91 -4.44 -4.61
C GLN A 47 2.66 -3.16 -4.95
N ILE A 48 2.88 -2.35 -3.93
CA ILE A 48 3.61 -1.09 -4.03
C ILE A 48 4.76 -1.09 -3.03
N ARG A 49 5.80 -0.31 -3.32
CA ARG A 49 6.98 -0.17 -2.49
C ARG A 49 7.34 1.30 -2.39
N LYS A 50 7.91 1.67 -1.24
CA LYS A 50 8.47 3.01 -0.99
C LYS A 50 9.98 2.92 -1.18
N ASP A 51 10.45 3.43 -2.31
CA ASP A 51 11.87 3.70 -2.56
C ASP A 51 12.12 5.19 -2.30
N GLU A 52 12.55 5.94 -3.33
CA GLU A 52 12.55 7.42 -3.30
C GLU A 52 11.14 8.00 -3.37
N LYS A 53 10.22 7.27 -4.00
CA LYS A 53 8.80 7.58 -4.12
C LYS A 53 8.02 6.27 -4.07
N TRP A 54 6.72 6.38 -3.90
CA TRP A 54 5.83 5.22 -3.99
C TRP A 54 5.73 4.73 -5.42
N GLU A 55 6.09 3.47 -5.65
CA GLU A 55 6.04 2.84 -6.97
C GLU A 55 5.33 1.50 -6.91
N GLN A 56 4.61 1.17 -7.98
CA GLN A 56 4.00 -0.15 -8.12
C GLN A 56 5.04 -1.14 -8.63
N ILE A 57 5.18 -2.25 -7.91
CA ILE A 57 5.98 -3.41 -8.32
C ILE A 57 5.13 -4.54 -8.92
N TRP A 58 3.84 -4.62 -8.56
CA TRP A 58 2.90 -5.61 -9.10
C TRP A 58 1.46 -5.08 -9.13
N GLY A 59 0.65 -5.55 -10.08
CA GLY A 59 -0.77 -5.18 -10.18
C GLY A 59 -1.08 -4.22 -11.33
N SER A 60 -2.15 -3.46 -11.21
CA SER A 60 -2.67 -2.59 -12.28
C SER A 60 -3.21 -1.25 -11.76
N LEU A 61 -2.56 -0.71 -10.74
CA LEU A 61 -2.75 0.65 -10.25
C LEU A 61 -2.08 1.65 -11.19
N THR A 62 -2.72 2.81 -11.31
CA THR A 62 -2.14 3.97 -12.00
C THR A 62 -1.17 4.71 -11.08
N HIS A 63 -0.22 5.48 -11.66
CA HIS A 63 0.71 6.28 -10.85
C HIS A 63 0.01 7.17 -9.82
N LYS A 64 -1.15 7.75 -10.17
CA LYS A 64 -1.95 8.55 -9.25
C LYS A 64 -2.45 7.74 -8.05
N GLN A 65 -2.97 6.53 -8.30
CA GLN A 65 -3.44 5.64 -7.23
C GLN A 65 -2.29 5.17 -6.34
N VAL A 66 -1.12 4.91 -6.92
CA VAL A 66 0.08 4.52 -6.17
C VAL A 66 0.52 5.65 -5.24
N ASP A 67 0.55 6.88 -5.74
CA ASP A 67 0.91 8.06 -4.95
C ASP A 67 -0.10 8.31 -3.82
N GLU A 68 -1.41 8.25 -4.10
CA GLU A 68 -2.45 8.39 -3.08
C GLU A 68 -2.41 7.27 -2.03
N LEU A 69 -2.22 6.00 -2.45
CA LEU A 69 -2.05 4.89 -1.52
C LEU A 69 -0.81 5.08 -0.66
N GLY A 70 0.29 5.46 -1.28
CA GLY A 70 1.55 5.69 -0.62
C GLY A 70 1.47 6.79 0.44
N LEU A 71 0.82 7.91 0.11
CA LEU A 71 0.53 8.99 1.04
C LEU A 71 -0.33 8.48 2.21
N ALA A 72 -1.44 7.80 1.92
CA ALA A 72 -2.34 7.28 2.95
C ALA A 72 -1.65 6.26 3.88
N ILE A 73 -0.75 5.44 3.34
CA ILE A 73 0.10 4.52 4.11
C ILE A 73 1.08 5.31 4.98
N SER A 74 1.79 6.28 4.41
CA SER A 74 2.77 7.10 5.14
C SER A 74 2.10 7.87 6.29
N GLU A 75 0.92 8.44 6.05
CA GLU A 75 0.09 9.10 7.07
C GLU A 75 -0.36 8.13 8.16
N HIS A 76 -0.76 6.91 7.79
CA HIS A 76 -1.18 5.89 8.76
C HIS A 76 -0.02 5.38 9.62
N LEU A 77 1.16 5.22 9.02
CA LEU A 77 2.39 4.81 9.71
C LEU A 77 3.01 5.95 10.54
N GLY A 78 2.57 7.19 10.37
CA GLY A 78 3.10 8.35 11.09
C GLY A 78 4.50 8.76 10.63
N GLU A 79 4.87 8.48 9.38
CA GLU A 79 6.16 8.88 8.79
C GLU A 79 6.16 10.33 8.26
N LEU A 80 5.25 11.20 8.74
CA LEU A 80 5.06 12.57 8.26
C LEU A 80 5.51 13.63 9.28
#